data_AF-A0A3B7C611-F1
#
_entry.id   AF-A0A3B7C611-F1
#
_cell.length_a   1.000
_cell.length_b   1.000
_cell.length_c   1.000
_cell.angle_alpha   90.00
_cell.angle_beta   90.00
_cell.angle_gamma   90.00
#
_symmetry.space_group_name_H-M   'P 1'
#
loop_
_entity.id
_entity.type
_entity.pdbx_description
1 polymer ?
#
loop_
_entity_poly.entity_id
_entity_poly.type
_entity_poly.pdbx_seq_one_letter_code
_entity_poly.pdbx_strand_id
1 'polypeptide(L)'
;MKIQFKFLVNIFLFLFLLNSCDNQEDSNNDETIGLEIHQEDQLEGKKELNGFQIAYKVVEKSNYYTVKVAINDVRLVASIDYDTEFIEIDGKNVVLSSKEKETLLMIGEEISAYLFKDGSVDDFTMAEFTLLKLLEYWAKSPSNYSYEKIVFKGNQTNLVKGNDDGITCIRKNTYVTAVYDDNEGQIYRDRELVNGDRCLGRCGSGCPGVFSIASAWTKDCLDHDQCGRVLGGSTNPFDRNCGDEYAQAADDFLFGVLRGCRG
;
A
#
# COMPACT_ATOMS: atom_id res chain seq x y z
N MET A 1 -10.51 51.71 75.90
CA MET A 1 -10.18 50.27 76.02
C MET A 1 -10.63 49.59 74.74
N LYS A 2 -9.67 49.12 73.94
CA LYS A 2 -9.74 47.93 73.06
C LYS A 2 -10.89 47.78 72.02
N ILE A 3 -10.45 47.79 70.75
CA ILE A 3 -10.59 46.73 69.73
C ILE A 3 -11.20 47.18 68.39
N GLN A 4 -10.40 46.91 67.36
CA GLN A 4 -10.59 47.07 65.92
C GLN A 4 -11.61 46.08 65.36
N PHE A 5 -12.19 46.36 64.19
CA PHE A 5 -12.25 45.38 63.11
C PHE A 5 -12.32 46.08 61.74
N LYS A 6 -11.30 45.84 60.92
CA LYS A 6 -11.15 46.31 59.54
C LYS A 6 -11.99 45.45 58.61
N PHE A 7 -12.70 46.07 57.67
CA PHE A 7 -13.33 45.39 56.55
C PHE A 7 -12.48 45.58 55.28
N LEU A 8 -12.16 44.43 54.68
CA LEU A 8 -11.78 44.09 53.30
C LEU A 8 -11.88 45.20 52.24
N VAL A 9 -10.87 45.29 51.37
CA VAL A 9 -10.84 44.65 50.04
C VAL A 9 -9.39 44.78 49.51
N ASN A 10 -8.69 43.65 49.35
CA ASN A 10 -7.43 43.57 48.59
C ASN A 10 -7.74 42.87 47.27
N ILE A 11 -7.47 43.58 46.17
CA ILE A 11 -7.57 43.11 44.80
C ILE A 11 -6.46 42.09 44.57
N PHE A 12 -6.84 40.82 44.36
CA PHE A 12 -5.91 39.77 43.93
C PHE A 12 -5.69 39.93 42.42
N LEU A 13 -4.53 40.47 42.03
CA LEU A 13 -4.07 40.51 40.65
C LEU A 13 -3.58 39.09 40.29
N PHE A 14 -4.40 38.32 39.59
CA PHE A 14 -4.02 37.02 39.04
C PHE A 14 -3.16 37.27 37.79
N LEU A 15 -1.83 37.23 37.93
CA LEU A 15 -0.91 37.08 36.80
C LEU A 15 -1.00 35.63 36.32
N PHE A 16 -1.81 35.40 35.28
CA PHE A 16 -1.71 34.20 34.46
C PHE A 16 -0.38 34.28 33.68
N LEU A 17 0.60 33.50 34.14
CA LEU A 17 1.77 33.14 33.34
C LEU A 17 1.26 32.24 32.20
N LEU A 18 1.19 32.82 30.99
CA LEU A 18 1.08 32.05 29.76
C LEU A 18 2.40 31.28 29.59
N ASN A 19 2.42 30.02 30.03
CA ASN A 19 3.37 29.05 29.52
C ASN A 19 3.01 28.83 28.04
N SER A 20 3.75 29.49 27.15
CA SER A 20 3.88 29.04 25.78
C SER A 20 4.58 27.68 25.84
N CYS A 21 3.82 26.59 25.81
CA CYS A 21 4.35 25.30 25.41
C CYS A 21 4.75 25.43 23.94
N ASP A 22 6.04 25.70 23.73
CA ASP A 22 6.70 25.57 22.45
C ASP A 22 6.71 24.07 22.14
N ASN A 23 5.78 23.62 21.30
CA ASN A 23 5.77 22.25 20.77
C ASN A 23 6.92 22.14 19.75
N GLN A 24 8.15 22.00 20.24
CA GLN A 24 9.29 21.54 19.46
C GLN A 24 9.46 20.02 19.62
N GLU A 25 8.55 19.23 19.05
CA GLU A 25 8.77 17.80 18.82
C GLU A 25 7.98 17.40 17.56
N ASP A 26 8.60 17.51 16.38
CA ASP A 26 8.19 16.75 15.17
C ASP A 26 9.21 16.89 14.01
N SER A 27 10.11 17.88 14.04
CA SER A 27 11.01 18.16 12.90
C SER A 27 12.03 17.06 12.53
N ASN A 28 12.32 16.11 13.42
CA ASN A 28 13.32 15.07 13.14
C ASN A 28 12.75 13.89 12.35
N ASN A 29 11.44 13.64 12.40
CA ASN A 29 10.84 12.48 11.76
C ASN A 29 10.47 12.76 10.29
N ASP A 30 10.09 13.99 9.96
CA ASP A 30 9.74 14.40 8.60
C ASP A 30 10.94 14.33 7.65
N GLU A 31 12.12 14.71 8.12
CA GLU A 31 13.38 14.54 7.38
C GLU A 31 13.68 13.06 7.09
N THR A 32 13.21 12.13 7.93
CA THR A 32 13.47 10.70 7.77
C THR A 32 12.82 10.15 6.50
N ILE A 33 11.64 10.61 6.12
CA ILE A 33 10.95 10.16 4.89
C ILE A 33 10.97 11.20 3.78
N GLY A 34 11.64 12.33 4.00
CA GLY A 34 11.70 13.44 3.05
C GLY A 34 10.34 14.10 2.82
N LEU A 35 9.51 14.17 3.87
CA LEU A 35 8.14 14.66 3.81
C LEU A 35 8.13 16.15 3.42
N GLU A 36 7.36 16.51 2.39
CA GLU A 36 7.16 17.89 1.95
C GLU A 36 5.72 18.37 2.26
N ILE A 37 4.73 17.48 2.15
CA ILE A 37 3.31 17.77 2.45
C ILE A 37 2.69 16.55 3.14
N HIS A 38 1.98 16.78 4.25
CA HIS A 38 1.16 15.78 4.95
C HIS A 38 -0.19 16.39 5.36
N GLN A 39 -1.22 16.02 4.64
CA GLN A 39 -2.62 16.42 4.82
C GLN A 39 -3.50 15.18 4.65
N GLU A 40 -4.76 15.27 5.08
CA GLU A 40 -5.71 14.14 5.01
C GLU A 40 -5.92 13.63 3.58
N ASP A 41 -5.96 14.55 2.61
CA ASP A 41 -6.20 14.32 1.19
C ASP A 41 -4.91 14.33 0.35
N GLN A 42 -3.75 14.61 0.95
CA GLN A 42 -2.49 14.74 0.21
C GLN A 42 -1.26 14.36 1.03
N LEU A 43 -0.43 13.49 0.46
CA LEU A 43 0.89 13.15 1.01
C LEU A 43 1.94 13.26 -0.09
N GLU A 44 3.02 14.00 0.14
CA GLU A 44 4.09 14.24 -0.83
C GLU A 44 5.45 14.30 -0.14
N GLY A 45 6.47 13.76 -0.79
CA GLY A 45 7.84 13.87 -0.30
C GLY A 45 8.89 13.47 -1.33
N LYS A 46 10.14 13.79 -1.01
CA LYS A 46 11.32 13.47 -1.81
C LYS A 46 12.48 13.05 -0.91
N LYS A 47 13.13 11.94 -1.26
CA LYS A 47 14.25 11.41 -0.49
C LYS A 47 15.30 10.77 -1.40
N GLU A 48 16.57 10.94 -1.05
CA GLU A 48 17.63 10.11 -1.61
C GLU A 48 17.82 8.87 -0.73
N LEU A 49 17.77 7.68 -1.34
CA LEU A 49 17.94 6.41 -0.65
C LEU A 49 18.79 5.47 -1.51
N ASN A 50 19.89 4.96 -0.97
CA ASN A 50 20.83 4.08 -1.68
C ASN A 50 21.33 4.62 -3.04
N GLY A 51 21.47 5.94 -3.15
CA GLY A 51 21.89 6.62 -4.38
C GLY A 51 20.79 6.76 -5.45
N PHE A 52 19.53 6.48 -5.08
CA PHE A 52 18.36 6.74 -5.91
C PHE A 52 17.60 7.94 -5.38
N GLN A 53 17.18 8.83 -6.28
CA GLN A 53 16.29 9.95 -5.95
C GLN A 53 14.84 9.47 -6.07
N ILE A 54 14.13 9.45 -4.95
CA ILE A 54 12.73 9.05 -4.89
C ILE A 54 11.88 10.30 -4.71
N ALA A 55 10.77 10.38 -5.44
CA ALA A 55 9.70 11.32 -5.17
C ALA A 55 8.38 10.57 -5.14
N TYR A 56 7.56 10.82 -4.14
CA TYR A 56 6.23 10.22 -4.01
C TYR A 56 5.19 11.30 -3.79
N LYS A 57 4.01 11.08 -4.36
CA LYS A 57 2.87 11.98 -4.20
C LYS A 57 1.58 11.20 -4.35
N VAL A 58 0.66 11.36 -3.42
CA VAL A 58 -0.75 10.96 -3.53
C VAL A 58 -1.62 12.19 -3.30
N VAL A 59 -2.63 12.36 -4.13
CA VAL A 59 -3.64 13.42 -4.01
C VAL A 59 -5.02 12.80 -4.19
N GLU A 60 -5.90 13.05 -3.24
CA GLU A 60 -7.32 12.74 -3.28
C GLU A 60 -8.10 13.92 -3.89
N LYS A 61 -9.07 13.60 -4.73
CA LYS A 61 -10.02 14.57 -5.26
C LYS A 61 -11.38 13.90 -5.45
N SER A 62 -12.29 14.11 -4.51
CA SER A 62 -13.65 13.55 -4.58
C SER A 62 -13.62 12.01 -4.62
N ASN A 63 -12.92 11.39 -3.66
CA ASN A 63 -12.70 9.95 -3.54
C ASN A 63 -11.87 9.31 -4.68
N TYR A 64 -11.31 10.13 -5.57
CA TYR A 64 -10.40 9.70 -6.61
C TYR A 64 -8.95 10.02 -6.23
N TYR A 65 -8.12 8.99 -6.10
CA TYR A 65 -6.74 9.09 -5.67
C TYR A 65 -5.81 8.99 -6.86
N THR A 66 -4.97 10.00 -7.06
CA THR A 66 -3.88 9.96 -8.05
C THR A 66 -2.56 9.78 -7.33
N VAL A 67 -1.86 8.69 -7.62
CA VAL A 67 -0.54 8.39 -7.06
C VAL A 67 0.52 8.53 -8.14
N LYS A 68 1.63 9.18 -7.79
CA LYS A 68 2.81 9.33 -8.62
C LYS A 68 4.03 8.98 -7.80
N VAL A 69 4.79 7.99 -8.25
CA VAL A 69 6.07 7.63 -7.67
C VAL A 69 7.13 7.74 -8.77
N ALA A 70 8.21 8.43 -8.47
CA ALA A 70 9.38 8.52 -9.32
C ALA A 70 10.59 7.97 -8.58
N ILE A 71 11.44 7.23 -9.31
CA ILE A 71 12.74 6.77 -8.85
C ILE A 71 13.75 7.06 -9.95
N ASN A 72 14.65 8.03 -9.72
CA ASN A 72 15.46 8.66 -10.76
C ASN A 72 14.60 9.14 -11.94
N ASP A 73 14.86 8.62 -13.15
CA ASP A 73 14.13 8.98 -14.38
C ASP A 73 12.87 8.12 -14.60
N VAL A 74 12.66 7.09 -13.79
CA VAL A 74 11.48 6.23 -13.85
C VAL A 74 10.29 6.90 -13.19
N ARG A 75 9.09 6.76 -13.79
CA ARG A 75 7.84 7.28 -13.27
C ARG A 75 6.73 6.24 -13.35
N LEU A 76 6.06 6.02 -12.24
CA LEU A 76 4.91 5.16 -12.07
C LEU A 76 3.72 6.03 -11.67
N VAL A 77 2.59 5.84 -12.34
CA VAL A 77 1.36 6.57 -12.06
C VAL A 77 0.24 5.58 -11.83
N ALA A 78 -0.59 5.84 -10.84
CA ALA A 78 -1.84 5.13 -10.65
C ALA A 78 -2.99 6.09 -10.37
N SER A 79 -4.20 5.64 -10.67
CA SER A 79 -5.45 6.29 -10.36
C SER A 79 -6.41 5.27 -9.76
N ILE A 80 -6.99 5.59 -8.60
CA ILE A 80 -7.84 4.69 -7.84
C ILE A 80 -9.12 5.42 -7.46
N ASP A 81 -10.26 4.80 -7.69
CA ASP A 81 -11.55 5.23 -7.17
C ASP A 81 -12.11 4.09 -6.31
N TYR A 82 -12.19 4.34 -5.01
CA TYR A 82 -12.65 3.35 -4.04
C TYR A 82 -14.18 3.15 -4.06
N ASP A 83 -14.95 4.11 -4.57
CA ASP A 83 -16.41 4.00 -4.67
C ASP A 83 -16.81 3.08 -5.83
N THR A 84 -16.04 3.12 -6.92
CA THR A 84 -16.29 2.33 -8.13
C THR A 84 -15.36 1.14 -8.30
N GLU A 85 -14.41 0.96 -7.39
CA GLU A 85 -13.33 -0.03 -7.47
C GLU A 85 -12.60 0.03 -8.82
N PHE A 86 -12.39 1.25 -9.31
CA PHE A 86 -11.64 1.49 -10.53
C PHE A 86 -10.17 1.63 -10.20
N ILE A 87 -9.33 0.99 -11.02
CA ILE A 87 -7.88 1.13 -10.97
C ILE A 87 -7.39 1.40 -12.39
N GLU A 88 -6.53 2.40 -12.53
CA GLU A 88 -5.67 2.54 -13.70
C GLU A 88 -4.22 2.64 -13.21
N ILE A 89 -3.34 1.78 -13.72
CA ILE A 89 -1.90 1.85 -13.47
C ILE A 89 -1.21 2.04 -14.81
N ASP A 90 -0.30 3.02 -14.90
CA ASP A 90 0.49 3.31 -16.09
C ASP A 90 1.94 3.63 -15.69
N GLY A 91 2.84 2.69 -15.96
CA GLY A 91 4.28 2.89 -15.81
C GLY A 91 4.99 3.09 -17.15
N LYS A 92 4.26 3.33 -18.25
CA LYS A 92 4.81 3.56 -19.60
C LYS A 92 5.82 2.50 -20.05
N ASN A 93 5.54 1.24 -19.74
CA ASN A 93 6.38 0.07 -20.07
C ASN A 93 7.74 0.06 -19.36
N VAL A 94 7.91 0.85 -18.29
CA VAL A 94 9.14 0.80 -17.50
C VAL A 94 9.30 -0.59 -16.87
N VAL A 95 10.54 -1.07 -16.86
CA VAL A 95 10.97 -2.25 -16.12
C VAL A 95 11.87 -1.78 -14.98
N LEU A 96 11.45 -2.03 -13.73
CA LEU A 96 12.26 -1.71 -12.56
C LEU A 96 13.38 -2.74 -12.38
N SER A 97 14.61 -2.26 -12.15
CA SER A 97 15.72 -3.08 -11.68
C SER A 97 15.47 -3.61 -10.26
N SER A 98 16.17 -4.68 -9.88
CA SER A 98 16.06 -5.24 -8.53
C SER A 98 16.40 -4.21 -7.43
N LYS A 99 17.34 -3.31 -7.68
CA LYS A 99 17.73 -2.25 -6.74
C LYS A 99 16.68 -1.14 -6.63
N GLU A 100 16.01 -0.80 -7.72
CA GLU A 100 14.90 0.15 -7.69
C GLU A 100 13.72 -0.42 -6.91
N LYS A 101 13.39 -1.70 -7.13
CA LYS A 101 12.37 -2.41 -6.36
C LYS A 101 12.68 -2.47 -4.88
N GLU A 102 13.91 -2.87 -4.52
CA GLU A 102 14.37 -2.87 -3.12
C GLU A 102 14.22 -1.48 -2.51
N THR A 103 14.65 -0.44 -3.24
CA THR A 103 14.52 0.96 -2.82
C THR A 103 13.06 1.39 -2.61
N LEU A 104 12.13 0.95 -3.48
CA LEU A 104 10.70 1.19 -3.29
C LEU A 104 10.12 0.46 -2.06
N LEU A 105 10.60 -0.74 -1.74
CA LEU A 105 10.24 -1.41 -0.48
C LEU A 105 10.73 -0.60 0.72
N MET A 106 12.01 -0.23 0.73
CA MET A 106 12.61 0.48 1.86
C MET A 106 11.93 1.82 2.14
N ILE A 107 11.62 2.64 1.11
CA ILE A 107 10.92 3.90 1.35
C ILE A 107 9.50 3.67 1.88
N GLY A 108 8.79 2.64 1.40
CA GLY A 108 7.48 2.30 1.95
C GLY A 108 7.56 1.80 3.40
N GLU A 109 8.62 1.09 3.78
CA GLU A 109 8.87 0.65 5.15
C GLU A 109 9.13 1.84 6.07
N GLU A 110 9.94 2.81 5.62
CA GLU A 110 10.19 4.05 6.37
C GLU A 110 8.94 4.92 6.51
N ILE A 111 8.15 5.08 5.44
CA ILE A 111 6.85 5.79 5.50
C ILE A 111 5.90 5.06 6.44
N SER A 112 5.80 3.73 6.35
CA SER A 112 4.98 2.92 7.25
C SER A 112 5.42 3.09 8.71
N ALA A 113 6.72 3.05 9.00
CA ALA A 113 7.24 3.24 10.35
C ALA A 113 6.96 4.65 10.89
N TYR A 114 7.03 5.67 10.02
CA TYR A 114 6.68 7.05 10.37
C TYR A 114 5.20 7.19 10.73
N LEU A 115 4.30 6.67 9.88
CA LEU A 115 2.85 6.79 10.05
C LEU A 115 2.34 6.01 11.26
N PHE A 116 2.91 4.82 11.52
CA PHE A 116 2.49 3.94 12.61
C PHE A 116 3.43 3.98 13.81
N LYS A 117 4.13 5.10 14.02
CA LYS A 117 5.10 5.28 15.12
C LYS A 117 4.50 5.04 16.51
N ASP A 118 3.21 5.29 16.66
CA ASP A 118 2.46 5.12 17.91
C ASP A 118 1.85 3.70 18.07
N GLY A 119 2.10 2.81 17.11
CA GLY A 119 1.68 1.40 17.14
C GLY A 119 0.22 1.12 16.77
N SER A 120 -0.59 2.16 16.52
CA SER A 120 -1.91 2.00 15.89
C SER A 120 -1.73 1.74 14.40
N VAL A 121 -2.30 0.66 13.88
CA VAL A 121 -2.35 0.35 12.44
C VAL A 121 -3.74 0.55 11.83
N ASP A 122 -4.69 1.02 12.66
CA ASP A 122 -6.07 1.27 12.27
C ASP A 122 -6.31 2.77 11.96
N ASP A 123 -5.39 3.65 12.36
CA ASP A 123 -5.46 5.10 12.13
C ASP A 123 -4.58 5.49 10.92
N PHE A 124 -5.12 5.35 9.70
CA PHE A 124 -4.50 5.86 8.48
C PHE A 124 -5.52 6.60 7.62
N THR A 125 -5.03 7.58 6.85
CA THR A 125 -5.82 8.19 5.77
C THR A 125 -5.83 7.26 4.57
N MET A 126 -6.88 7.36 3.75
CA MET A 126 -6.93 6.59 2.50
C MET A 126 -5.80 7.00 1.54
N ALA A 127 -5.30 8.24 1.61
CA ALA A 127 -4.14 8.67 0.84
C ALA A 127 -2.87 7.88 1.24
N GLU A 128 -2.60 7.79 2.55
CA GLU A 128 -1.48 7.02 3.11
C GLU A 128 -1.56 5.54 2.73
N PHE A 129 -2.74 4.94 2.90
CA PHE A 129 -2.99 3.54 2.54
C PHE A 129 -2.76 3.28 1.05
N THR A 130 -3.29 4.14 0.19
CA THR A 130 -3.15 4.01 -1.26
C THR A 130 -1.67 4.05 -1.67
N LEU A 131 -0.90 4.99 -1.11
CA LEU A 131 0.53 5.12 -1.41
C LEU A 131 1.30 3.87 -0.99
N LEU A 132 1.13 3.41 0.25
CA LEU A 132 1.85 2.26 0.78
C LEU A 132 1.53 0.98 0.00
N LYS A 133 0.26 0.77 -0.37
CA LYS A 133 -0.16 -0.39 -1.18
C LYS A 133 0.44 -0.39 -2.57
N LEU A 134 0.53 0.76 -3.23
CA LEU A 134 1.13 0.85 -4.55
C LEU A 134 2.65 0.71 -4.53
N LEU A 135 3.33 1.30 -3.53
CA LEU A 135 4.75 1.08 -3.31
C LEU A 135 5.04 -0.42 -3.13
N GLU A 136 4.23 -1.08 -2.30
CA GLU A 136 4.30 -2.52 -2.10
C GLU A 136 4.08 -3.31 -3.39
N TYR A 137 3.00 -3.01 -4.12
CA TYR A 137 2.67 -3.66 -5.38
C TYR A 137 3.83 -3.52 -6.37
N TRP A 138 4.22 -2.30 -6.72
CA TRP A 138 5.30 -2.04 -7.68
C TRP A 138 6.64 -2.66 -7.28
N ALA A 139 6.98 -2.65 -6.00
CA ALA A 139 8.24 -3.21 -5.58
C ALA A 139 8.27 -4.76 -5.65
N LYS A 140 7.11 -5.42 -5.62
CA LYS A 140 6.98 -6.88 -5.59
C LYS A 140 6.71 -7.57 -6.92
N SER A 141 6.63 -6.80 -8.00
CA SER A 141 6.45 -7.43 -9.31
C SER A 141 7.57 -8.44 -9.62
N PRO A 142 7.28 -9.44 -10.47
CA PRO A 142 8.31 -10.37 -10.94
C PRO A 142 9.50 -9.66 -11.59
N SER A 143 10.66 -10.32 -11.61
CA SER A 143 11.84 -9.77 -12.29
C SER A 143 11.54 -9.46 -13.76
N ASN A 144 12.05 -8.34 -14.27
CA ASN A 144 11.79 -7.85 -15.63
C ASN A 144 10.33 -7.49 -15.96
N TYR A 145 9.42 -7.45 -14.98
CA TYR A 145 8.03 -7.03 -15.21
C TYR A 145 7.93 -5.62 -15.82
N SER A 146 7.27 -5.52 -16.96
CA SER A 146 7.01 -4.23 -17.63
C SER A 146 5.70 -3.62 -17.15
N TYR A 147 5.73 -2.40 -16.63
CA TYR A 147 4.52 -1.67 -16.21
C TYR A 147 3.81 -1.05 -17.40
N GLU A 148 3.18 -1.89 -18.21
CA GLU A 148 2.25 -1.45 -19.25
C GLU A 148 0.97 -0.86 -18.61
N LYS A 149 0.20 -0.13 -19.41
CA LYS A 149 -1.04 0.47 -18.93
C LYS A 149 -2.10 -0.62 -18.73
N ILE A 150 -2.58 -0.77 -17.49
CA ILE A 150 -3.67 -1.67 -17.11
C ILE A 150 -4.84 -0.87 -16.51
N VAL A 151 -6.07 -1.36 -16.76
CA VAL A 151 -7.31 -0.72 -16.30
C VAL A 151 -8.27 -1.78 -15.77
N PHE A 152 -8.62 -1.67 -14.49
CA PHE A 152 -9.64 -2.47 -13.83
C PHE A 152 -10.87 -1.63 -13.52
N LYS A 153 -12.05 -2.25 -13.61
CA LYS A 153 -13.34 -1.64 -13.31
C LYS A 153 -14.13 -2.62 -12.46
N GLY A 154 -14.39 -2.28 -11.21
CA GLY A 154 -15.28 -3.05 -10.33
C GLY A 154 -16.63 -3.32 -11.01
N ASN A 155 -17.12 -4.55 -10.87
CA ASN A 155 -18.31 -5.13 -11.53
C ASN A 155 -18.13 -5.67 -12.96
N GLN A 156 -17.11 -6.48 -13.24
CA GLN A 156 -17.27 -7.48 -14.31
C GLN A 156 -18.02 -8.70 -13.78
N THR A 157 -19.35 -8.65 -13.85
CA THR A 157 -20.24 -9.77 -13.49
C THR A 157 -20.32 -10.88 -14.55
N ASN A 158 -19.47 -10.83 -15.58
CA ASN A 158 -19.44 -11.81 -16.67
C ASN A 158 -18.01 -12.34 -16.86
N LEU A 159 -17.56 -13.15 -15.91
CA LEU A 159 -16.21 -13.70 -15.92
C LEU A 159 -16.16 -14.92 -16.82
N VAL A 160 -15.64 -14.70 -18.02
CA VAL A 160 -15.04 -15.76 -18.82
C VAL A 160 -13.70 -16.08 -18.16
N LYS A 161 -13.60 -17.29 -17.64
CA LYS A 161 -12.41 -17.96 -17.09
C LYS A 161 -11.07 -17.51 -17.72
N GLY A 162 -10.12 -17.08 -16.89
CA GLY A 162 -8.88 -16.41 -17.32
C GLY A 162 -8.96 -14.87 -17.31
N ASN A 163 -9.93 -14.31 -16.58
CA ASN A 163 -10.04 -12.88 -16.25
C ASN A 163 -10.08 -12.75 -14.72
N ASP A 164 -9.65 -11.60 -14.20
CA ASP A 164 -9.80 -11.16 -12.80
C ASP A 164 -11.18 -11.56 -12.26
N ASP A 165 -11.22 -12.51 -11.32
CA ASP A 165 -12.46 -13.09 -10.80
C ASP A 165 -13.17 -12.15 -9.79
N GLY A 166 -12.64 -10.93 -9.64
CA GLY A 166 -12.94 -9.99 -8.59
C GLY A 166 -12.44 -10.48 -7.24
N ILE A 167 -12.52 -9.57 -6.27
CA ILE A 167 -11.94 -9.83 -4.94
C ILE A 167 -12.68 -10.92 -4.18
N THR A 168 -12.02 -12.06 -4.10
CA THR A 168 -12.52 -13.23 -3.38
C THR A 168 -11.65 -13.50 -2.15
N CYS A 169 -12.17 -13.17 -0.96
CA CYS A 169 -11.47 -13.46 0.28
C CYS A 169 -11.31 -14.98 0.51
N ILE A 170 -10.10 -15.40 0.88
CA ILE A 170 -9.80 -16.78 1.28
C ILE A 170 -9.32 -16.82 2.73
N ARG A 171 -9.42 -17.99 3.38
CA ARG A 171 -9.12 -18.13 4.81
C ARG A 171 -7.79 -18.83 5.05
N LYS A 172 -7.00 -18.33 6.00
CA LYS A 172 -5.75 -18.96 6.43
C LYS A 172 -6.02 -20.36 6.99
N ASN A 173 -5.06 -21.26 6.81
CA ASN A 173 -5.13 -22.66 7.28
C ASN A 173 -6.30 -23.45 6.65
N THR A 174 -6.79 -23.02 5.48
CA THR A 174 -7.76 -23.77 4.68
C THR A 174 -7.13 -24.19 3.36
N TYR A 175 -7.69 -25.22 2.73
CA TYR A 175 -7.26 -25.63 1.39
C TYR A 175 -8.13 -24.94 0.34
N VAL A 176 -7.50 -24.19 -0.56
CA VAL A 176 -8.14 -23.52 -1.69
C VAL A 176 -7.48 -24.00 -2.98
N THR A 177 -8.24 -24.10 -4.06
CA THR A 177 -7.70 -24.45 -5.37
C THR A 177 -7.19 -23.19 -6.05
N ALA A 178 -5.87 -23.10 -6.24
CA ALA A 178 -5.25 -22.14 -7.13
C ALA A 178 -5.58 -22.50 -8.59
N VAL A 179 -5.87 -21.51 -9.41
CA VAL A 179 -6.18 -21.65 -10.84
C VAL A 179 -5.39 -20.60 -11.59
N TYR A 180 -4.46 -21.04 -12.41
CA TYR A 180 -3.57 -20.18 -13.18
C TYR A 180 -3.31 -20.83 -14.54
N ASP A 181 -2.82 -20.08 -15.51
CA ASP A 181 -2.40 -20.63 -16.80
C ASP A 181 -0.92 -20.38 -17.13
N ASP A 182 -0.47 -20.99 -18.24
CA ASP A 182 0.86 -20.74 -18.79
C ASP A 182 0.77 -19.91 -20.08
N ASN A 183 1.92 -19.55 -20.66
CA ASN A 183 1.97 -18.79 -21.92
C ASN A 183 1.33 -19.50 -23.13
N GLU A 184 1.08 -20.81 -23.07
CA GLU A 184 0.35 -21.59 -24.08
C GLU A 184 -1.17 -21.62 -23.82
N GLY A 185 -1.61 -21.09 -22.67
CA GLY A 185 -2.99 -21.10 -22.20
C GLY A 185 -3.41 -22.43 -21.55
N GLN A 186 -2.45 -23.27 -21.16
CA GLN A 186 -2.72 -24.48 -20.41
C GLN A 186 -3.12 -24.12 -18.97
N ILE A 187 -4.30 -24.57 -18.56
CA ILE A 187 -4.82 -24.24 -17.23
C ILE A 187 -4.39 -25.28 -16.19
N TYR A 188 -3.77 -24.80 -15.13
CA TYR A 188 -3.35 -25.56 -13.96
C TYR A 188 -4.37 -25.41 -12.82
N ARG A 189 -4.43 -26.44 -11.95
CA ARG A 189 -5.30 -26.47 -10.77
C ARG A 189 -4.61 -27.20 -9.64
N ASP A 190 -4.12 -26.43 -8.67
CA ASP A 190 -3.43 -26.99 -7.52
C ASP A 190 -4.19 -26.70 -6.25
N ARG A 191 -4.36 -27.72 -5.40
CA ARG A 191 -5.03 -27.56 -4.12
C ARG A 191 -3.99 -27.27 -3.05
N GLU A 192 -3.95 -26.03 -2.59
CA GLU A 192 -2.90 -25.53 -1.74
C GLU A 192 -3.41 -25.11 -0.36
N LEU A 193 -2.55 -25.26 0.65
CA LEU A 193 -2.82 -24.76 2.01
C LEU A 193 -2.55 -23.26 2.07
N VAL A 194 -3.61 -22.46 2.22
CA VAL A 194 -3.52 -21.00 2.39
C VAL A 194 -2.77 -20.68 3.66
N ASN A 195 -1.84 -19.72 3.58
CA ASN A 195 -0.92 -19.39 4.67
C ASN A 195 -0.04 -20.57 5.12
N GLY A 196 0.14 -21.57 4.26
CA GLY A 196 1.16 -22.61 4.40
C GLY A 196 2.57 -22.02 4.22
N ASP A 197 3.48 -22.79 3.64
CA ASP A 197 4.87 -22.35 3.45
C ASP A 197 4.92 -21.00 2.71
N ARG A 198 5.57 -20.02 3.35
CA ARG A 198 5.83 -18.66 2.84
C ARG A 198 4.59 -17.79 2.59
N CYS A 199 3.50 -18.01 3.34
CA CYS A 199 2.29 -17.14 3.32
C CYS A 199 1.56 -17.08 1.98
N LEU A 200 1.41 -18.24 1.37
CA LEU A 200 0.66 -18.43 0.14
C LEU A 200 -0.75 -17.79 0.22
N GLY A 201 -1.10 -17.02 -0.81
CA GLY A 201 -2.38 -16.34 -0.95
C GLY A 201 -2.48 -15.02 -0.21
N ARG A 202 -1.39 -14.56 0.42
CA ARG A 202 -1.32 -13.23 1.03
C ARG A 202 -0.94 -12.22 -0.04
N CYS A 203 -1.76 -11.18 -0.23
CA CYS A 203 -1.37 -10.06 -1.09
C CYS A 203 -0.23 -9.26 -0.46
N GLY A 204 0.83 -9.05 -1.24
CA GLY A 204 1.99 -8.27 -0.84
C GLY A 204 3.12 -9.09 -0.20
N SER A 205 3.70 -8.58 0.89
CA SER A 205 4.55 -9.25 1.88
C SER A 205 4.54 -10.76 1.88
N GLY A 206 5.37 -11.48 1.13
CA GLY A 206 5.73 -12.84 1.55
C GLY A 206 6.15 -12.83 3.04
N CYS A 207 6.05 -13.93 3.76
CA CYS A 207 6.32 -13.88 5.20
C CYS A 207 7.82 -13.90 5.57
N PRO A 208 8.24 -13.07 6.55
CA PRO A 208 7.45 -12.10 7.31
C PRO A 208 7.13 -10.82 6.51
N GLY A 209 5.91 -10.30 6.65
CA GLY A 209 5.49 -9.07 6.01
C GLY A 209 6.41 -7.90 6.39
N VAL A 210 6.95 -7.21 5.38
CA VAL A 210 7.84 -6.05 5.60
C VAL A 210 7.09 -4.74 5.92
N PHE A 211 5.84 -4.59 5.46
CA PHE A 211 5.05 -3.41 5.78
C PHE A 211 4.15 -3.66 7.00
N SER A 212 4.03 -2.65 7.85
CA SER A 212 3.15 -2.69 9.04
C SER A 212 1.65 -2.57 8.69
N ILE A 213 1.32 -2.35 7.42
CA ILE A 213 -0.08 -2.27 6.96
C ILE A 213 -0.75 -3.63 6.96
N ALA A 214 -2.06 -3.64 7.25
CA ALA A 214 -2.89 -4.83 7.17
C ALA A 214 -2.74 -5.52 5.80
N SER A 215 -2.78 -6.85 5.83
CA SER A 215 -2.62 -7.70 4.66
C SER A 215 -3.91 -8.41 4.35
N ALA A 216 -4.14 -8.68 3.07
CA ALA A 216 -5.30 -9.42 2.60
C ALA A 216 -4.89 -10.84 2.20
N TRP A 217 -5.80 -11.79 2.40
CA TRP A 217 -5.73 -13.13 1.81
C TRP A 217 -6.86 -13.28 0.81
N THR A 218 -6.50 -13.41 -0.46
CA THR A 218 -7.45 -13.42 -1.57
C THR A 218 -7.07 -14.45 -2.62
N LYS A 219 -8.03 -14.75 -3.50
CA LYS A 219 -7.92 -15.79 -4.51
C LYS A 219 -6.87 -15.47 -5.58
N ASP A 220 -6.79 -14.24 -6.09
CA ASP A 220 -5.91 -13.95 -7.22
C ASP A 220 -4.46 -13.82 -6.74
N CYS A 221 -4.25 -13.34 -5.52
CA CYS A 221 -2.95 -13.43 -4.85
C CYS A 221 -2.50 -14.89 -4.65
N LEU A 222 -3.41 -15.83 -4.39
CA LEU A 222 -3.09 -17.26 -4.30
C LEU A 222 -2.73 -17.85 -5.67
N ASP A 223 -3.46 -17.47 -6.72
CA ASP A 223 -3.22 -17.93 -8.08
C ASP A 223 -1.84 -17.48 -8.57
N HIS A 224 -1.54 -16.19 -8.41
CA HIS A 224 -0.24 -15.63 -8.73
C HIS A 224 0.90 -16.30 -7.95
N ASP A 225 0.75 -16.46 -6.63
CA ASP A 225 1.80 -17.08 -5.81
C ASP A 225 2.09 -18.52 -6.25
N GLN A 226 1.05 -19.30 -6.56
CA GLN A 226 1.22 -20.68 -6.99
C GLN A 226 1.79 -20.75 -8.40
N CYS A 227 1.28 -19.91 -9.31
CA CYS A 227 1.84 -19.78 -10.65
C CYS A 227 3.34 -19.51 -10.59
N GLY A 228 3.76 -18.52 -9.80
CA GLY A 228 5.17 -18.16 -9.65
C GLY A 228 6.04 -19.31 -9.14
N ARG A 229 5.49 -20.18 -8.29
CA ARG A 229 6.19 -21.38 -7.76
C ARG A 229 6.35 -22.48 -8.80
N VAL A 230 5.37 -22.65 -9.69
CA VAL A 230 5.34 -23.76 -10.66
C VAL A 230 6.00 -23.37 -11.97
N LEU A 231 5.74 -22.16 -12.48
CA LEU A 231 6.13 -21.70 -13.81
C LEU A 231 7.25 -20.64 -13.81
N GLY A 232 7.67 -20.17 -12.63
CA GLY A 232 8.82 -19.26 -12.48
C GLY A 232 8.50 -17.78 -12.64
N GLY A 233 7.22 -17.39 -12.57
CA GLY A 233 6.77 -16.01 -12.73
C GLY A 233 6.79 -15.54 -14.19
N SER A 234 6.26 -14.35 -14.44
CA SER A 234 6.24 -13.74 -15.78
C SER A 234 6.68 -12.29 -15.74
N THR A 235 7.25 -11.84 -16.85
CA THR A 235 7.86 -10.52 -17.02
C THR A 235 6.96 -9.51 -17.75
N ASN A 236 5.72 -9.88 -18.08
CA ASN A 236 4.80 -9.02 -18.81
C ASN A 236 3.36 -9.12 -18.23
N PRO A 237 2.66 -8.01 -17.94
CA PRO A 237 1.27 -7.99 -17.43
C PRO A 237 0.25 -8.76 -18.27
N PHE A 238 0.52 -8.93 -19.56
CA PHE A 238 -0.36 -9.58 -20.53
C PHE A 238 0.17 -10.96 -20.97
N ASP A 239 1.29 -11.40 -20.40
CA ASP A 239 1.79 -12.75 -20.58
C ASP A 239 1.11 -13.70 -19.59
N ARG A 240 0.45 -14.68 -20.18
CA ARG A 240 -0.30 -15.76 -19.54
C ARG A 240 0.55 -16.71 -18.70
N ASN A 241 1.87 -16.56 -18.66
CA ASN A 241 2.69 -17.46 -17.85
C ASN A 241 2.54 -17.25 -16.34
N CYS A 242 2.18 -16.04 -15.88
CA CYS A 242 1.94 -15.62 -14.46
C CYS A 242 1.66 -14.11 -14.36
N GLY A 243 1.81 -13.37 -15.45
CA GLY A 243 1.93 -11.91 -15.43
C GLY A 243 0.57 -11.25 -15.46
N ASP A 244 -0.37 -11.91 -16.14
CA ASP A 244 -1.79 -11.67 -16.00
C ASP A 244 -2.31 -12.03 -14.61
N GLU A 245 -1.91 -13.13 -13.95
CA GLU A 245 -2.32 -13.34 -12.55
C GLU A 245 -1.79 -12.25 -11.61
N TYR A 246 -0.55 -11.78 -11.82
CA TYR A 246 -0.01 -10.65 -11.05
C TYR A 246 -0.81 -9.36 -11.30
N ALA A 247 -1.17 -9.09 -12.56
CA ALA A 247 -1.97 -7.94 -12.92
C ALA A 247 -3.39 -8.03 -12.34
N GLN A 248 -4.04 -9.20 -12.43
CA GLN A 248 -5.37 -9.48 -11.88
C GLN A 248 -5.37 -9.24 -10.37
N ALA A 249 -4.35 -9.69 -9.65
CA ALA A 249 -4.22 -9.44 -8.21
C ALA A 249 -4.06 -7.96 -7.81
N ALA A 250 -3.96 -7.00 -8.75
CA ALA A 250 -3.81 -5.58 -8.41
C ALA A 250 -5.01 -5.03 -7.59
N ASP A 251 -6.23 -5.48 -7.89
CA ASP A 251 -7.42 -5.07 -7.15
C ASP A 251 -7.47 -5.68 -5.74
N ASP A 252 -7.06 -6.94 -5.60
CA ASP A 252 -6.87 -7.67 -4.37
C ASP A 252 -5.86 -6.96 -3.44
N PHE A 253 -4.75 -6.45 -3.99
CA PHE A 253 -3.76 -5.67 -3.25
C PHE A 253 -4.35 -4.39 -2.65
N LEU A 254 -5.17 -3.67 -3.44
CA LEU A 254 -5.69 -2.35 -3.07
C LEU A 254 -6.95 -2.43 -2.20
N PHE A 255 -7.89 -3.32 -2.53
CA PHE A 255 -9.20 -3.34 -1.90
C PHE A 255 -9.42 -4.56 -1.00
N GLY A 256 -8.59 -5.61 -1.07
CA GLY A 256 -8.77 -6.82 -0.25
C GLY A 256 -8.77 -6.55 1.26
N VAL A 257 -7.94 -5.61 1.72
CA VAL A 257 -7.91 -5.17 3.13
C VAL A 257 -9.20 -4.45 3.50
N LEU A 258 -9.69 -3.57 2.62
CA LEU A 258 -10.91 -2.78 2.84
C LEU A 258 -12.16 -3.66 2.83
N ARG A 259 -12.14 -4.74 2.04
CA ARG A 259 -13.16 -5.80 2.06
C ARG A 259 -13.08 -6.74 3.27
N GLY A 260 -12.08 -6.55 4.14
CA GLY A 260 -11.93 -7.34 5.35
C GLY A 260 -11.41 -8.75 5.10
N CYS A 261 -10.69 -8.99 4.00
CA CYS A 261 -10.07 -10.28 3.67
C CYS A 261 -8.85 -10.58 4.58
N ARG A 262 -9.02 -10.55 5.91
CA ARG A 262 -7.93 -10.69 6.90
C ARG A 262 -7.35 -12.10 6.98
N GLY A 263 -8.00 -13.08 6.33
CA GLY A 263 -7.59 -14.48 6.29
C GLY A 263 -7.92 -15.26 7.55
#